data_AF-A0A956JVW0-F1
#
_entry.id   AF-A0A956JVW0-F1
#
_cell.length_a   1.000
_cell.length_b   1.000
_cell.length_c   1.000
_cell.angle_alpha   90.00
_cell.angle_beta   90.00
_cell.angle_gamma   90.00
#
_symmetry.space_group_name_H-M   'P 1'
#
loop_
_entity.id
_entity.type
_entity.pdbx_description
1 polymer ?
#
loop_
_entity_poly.entity_id
_entity_poly.type
_entity_poly.pdbx_seq_one_letter_code
_entity_poly.pdbx_strand_id
1 'polypeptide(L)'
;MTYQLLGNRVRICFGCGGSVPAPIAGGHITCPACGATQTVSPRRSLPSARFVGVEVASERERLELLRKQLDGRPSHYASFDAPERLAHLELAYDDVRLPILLLEAFRKAVKRCESAAGESASFDLQRDVCWIAGKARNSFSMRNVVLRAAPYIATALDVVRDPGLVQQLLLMSCDMARHGGDLARADALLALCDARSMFVDLDSDYRTTAAMLALARDNPRRALQLVGARDSDVPFCAATIYQARMTRTAALELLGLRDEAERALCQNRDVLGDEIVSDWLEGSRLLAPAADVWRRIRARDGDDNGDGDDDWHELAECEWFDVEDASAPPTSLPPVAELPDLLAPASNSAGSPYRDAPFDTPVEALAPMRMPAPPMSVLFSVLALLALMITL
;
A
#
# COMPACT_ATOMS: atom_id res chain seq x y z
N MET A 1 11.37 14.19 24.66
CA MET A 1 11.02 15.41 23.89
C MET A 1 10.43 14.98 22.54
N THR A 2 9.33 14.22 22.57
CA THR A 2 8.91 13.33 21.45
C THR A 2 7.58 13.75 20.81
N TYR A 3 6.99 14.87 21.24
CA TYR A 3 5.61 15.25 20.90
C TYR A 3 5.47 16.28 19.75
N GLN A 4 6.55 16.92 19.29
CA GLN A 4 6.49 17.96 18.25
C GLN A 4 6.57 17.45 16.80
N LEU A 5 7.08 16.23 16.57
CA LEU A 5 7.23 15.65 15.22
C LEU A 5 5.90 15.25 14.54
N LEU A 6 4.77 15.45 15.22
CA LEU A 6 3.40 15.18 14.75
C LEU A 6 2.50 16.41 14.81
N GLY A 7 3.09 17.62 14.93
CA GLY A 7 2.43 18.85 15.39
C GLY A 7 1.10 19.19 14.71
N ASN A 8 0.94 18.83 13.44
CA ASN A 8 -0.32 18.99 12.72
C ASN A 8 -1.01 17.64 12.56
N ARG A 9 -1.98 17.36 13.45
CA ARG A 9 -2.93 16.26 13.24
C ARG A 9 -3.82 16.62 12.07
N VAL A 10 -3.90 15.74 11.09
CA VAL A 10 -4.72 15.88 9.89
C VAL A 10 -5.79 14.80 9.89
N ARG A 11 -6.99 15.14 9.45
CA ARG A 11 -8.10 14.21 9.22
C ARG A 11 -8.54 14.30 7.77
N ILE A 12 -9.15 13.22 7.28
CA ILE A 12 -9.91 13.28 6.04
C ILE A 12 -11.24 13.99 6.28
N CYS A 13 -11.65 14.82 5.34
CA CYS A 13 -13.02 15.30 5.23
C CYS A 13 -13.88 14.21 4.59
N PHE A 14 -14.87 13.70 5.31
CA PHE A 14 -15.79 12.69 4.76
C PHE A 14 -16.78 13.23 3.71
N GLY A 15 -16.80 14.54 3.47
CA GLY A 15 -17.60 15.17 2.42
C GLY A 15 -16.88 15.23 1.07
N CYS A 16 -15.63 15.68 1.05
CA CYS A 16 -14.87 15.91 -0.20
C CYS A 16 -13.57 15.11 -0.32
N GLY A 17 -13.18 14.34 0.70
CA GLY A 17 -11.91 13.60 0.74
C GLY A 17 -10.67 14.47 1.02
N GLY A 18 -10.84 15.78 1.18
CA GLY A 18 -9.74 16.72 1.45
C GLY A 18 -9.11 16.56 2.84
N SER A 19 -7.92 17.12 3.00
CA SER A 19 -7.21 17.22 4.27
C SER A 19 -7.82 18.33 5.15
N VAL A 20 -8.07 18.04 6.42
CA VAL A 20 -8.57 19.02 7.41
C VAL A 20 -7.67 18.99 8.65
N PRO A 21 -7.03 20.11 9.02
CA PRO A 21 -6.33 20.22 10.30
C PRO A 21 -7.29 19.95 11.45
N ALA A 22 -6.86 19.13 12.41
CA ALA A 22 -7.67 18.74 13.56
C ALA A 22 -6.94 19.00 14.88
N PRO A 23 -7.60 19.53 15.92
CA PRO A 23 -6.99 19.68 17.23
C PRO A 23 -6.58 18.32 17.84
N ILE A 24 -5.46 18.30 18.56
CA ILE A 24 -5.05 17.11 19.34
C ILE A 24 -6.09 16.80 20.41
N ALA A 25 -6.66 17.82 21.05
CA ALA A 25 -7.72 17.67 22.05
C ALA A 25 -9.05 17.16 21.48
N GLY A 26 -9.19 17.02 20.16
CA GLY A 26 -10.47 16.71 19.51
C GLY A 26 -11.41 17.91 19.45
N GLY A 27 -12.69 17.66 19.16
CA GLY A 27 -13.73 18.67 19.01
C GLY A 27 -14.40 18.64 17.64
N HIS A 28 -15.17 19.68 17.33
CA HIS A 28 -15.75 19.88 16.01
C HIS A 28 -14.75 20.59 15.09
N ILE A 29 -14.60 20.07 13.89
CA ILE A 29 -13.83 20.73 12.83
C ILE A 29 -14.73 20.94 11.62
N THR A 30 -14.50 22.03 10.89
CA THR A 30 -15.20 22.37 9.65
C THR A 30 -14.20 22.30 8.51
N CYS A 31 -14.53 21.56 7.47
CA CYS A 31 -13.70 21.50 6.27
C CYS A 31 -13.73 22.86 5.56
N PRO A 32 -12.57 23.51 5.34
CA PRO A 32 -12.54 24.81 4.66
C PRO A 32 -12.95 24.73 3.18
N ALA A 33 -12.82 23.55 2.55
CA ALA A 33 -13.13 23.37 1.13
C ALA A 33 -14.63 23.17 0.85
N CYS A 34 -15.36 22.38 1.66
CA CYS A 34 -16.76 22.04 1.39
C CYS A 34 -17.73 22.40 2.52
N GLY A 35 -17.24 22.98 3.62
CA GLY A 35 -18.07 23.35 4.78
C GLY A 35 -18.59 22.18 5.62
N ALA A 36 -18.29 20.93 5.25
CA ALA A 36 -18.72 19.77 6.02
C ALA A 36 -18.12 19.81 7.44
N THR A 37 -18.96 19.53 8.44
CA THR A 37 -18.54 19.47 9.84
C THR A 37 -18.36 18.02 10.28
N GLN A 38 -17.36 17.77 11.12
CA GLN A 38 -17.13 16.45 11.69
C GLN A 38 -16.65 16.55 13.14
N THR A 39 -17.10 15.60 13.95
CA THR A 39 -16.64 15.45 15.33
C THR A 39 -15.41 14.55 15.35
N VAL A 40 -14.37 14.99 16.06
CA VAL A 40 -13.11 14.29 16.16
C VAL A 40 -12.80 14.02 17.62
N SER A 41 -12.58 12.75 17.96
CA SER A 41 -12.16 12.37 19.31
C SER A 41 -10.75 12.90 19.63
N PRO A 42 -10.40 13.16 20.91
CA PRO A 42 -9.03 13.47 21.31
C PRO A 42 -8.04 12.44 20.75
N ARG A 43 -6.90 12.91 20.25
CA ARG A 43 -5.86 12.04 19.71
C ARG A 43 -5.25 11.26 20.87
N ARG A 44 -5.23 9.94 20.74
CA ARG A 44 -4.49 9.09 21.68
C ARG A 44 -3.00 9.25 21.39
N SER A 45 -2.16 9.08 22.41
CA SER A 45 -0.73 8.84 22.16
C SER A 45 -0.61 7.69 21.17
N LEU A 46 0.13 7.88 20.09
CA LEU A 46 0.40 6.77 19.17
C LEU A 46 1.06 5.65 19.99
N PRO A 47 0.41 4.48 20.12
CA PRO A 47 1.03 3.39 20.85
C PRO A 47 2.29 2.97 20.11
N SER A 48 3.31 2.55 20.86
CA SER A 48 4.36 1.77 20.23
C SER A 48 3.69 0.50 19.68
N ALA A 49 3.96 0.18 18.41
CA ALA A 49 3.41 -1.02 17.78
C ALA A 49 4.17 -2.29 18.18
N ARG A 50 5.02 -2.21 19.21
CA ARG A 50 5.80 -3.33 19.74
C ARG A 50 4.89 -4.36 20.38
N PHE A 51 5.00 -5.60 19.93
CA PHE A 51 4.32 -6.72 20.55
C PHE A 51 5.03 -7.05 21.87
N VAL A 52 4.30 -7.02 22.99
CA VAL A 52 4.84 -7.39 24.30
C VAL A 52 4.74 -8.91 24.45
N GLY A 53 5.85 -9.57 24.79
CA GLY A 53 5.81 -10.93 25.35
C GLY A 53 6.25 -12.10 24.46
N VAL A 54 6.93 -11.86 23.34
CA VAL A 54 7.58 -12.95 22.59
C VAL A 54 9.10 -12.76 22.62
N GLU A 55 9.75 -13.43 23.57
CA GLU A 55 11.21 -13.53 23.60
C GLU A 55 11.66 -14.70 22.73
N VAL A 56 12.35 -14.39 21.64
CA VAL A 56 13.10 -15.40 20.85
C VAL A 56 14.57 -15.26 21.19
N ALA A 57 15.22 -16.38 21.49
CA ALA A 57 16.61 -16.40 21.98
C ALA A 57 17.61 -15.87 20.94
N SER A 58 17.34 -16.02 19.64
CA SER A 58 18.20 -15.49 18.57
C SER A 58 17.45 -14.99 17.35
N GLU A 59 18.11 -14.13 16.56
CA GLU A 59 17.58 -13.68 15.27
C GLU A 59 17.44 -14.84 14.27
N ARG A 60 18.35 -15.82 14.32
CA ARG A 60 18.30 -16.99 13.44
C ARG A 60 17.02 -17.81 13.66
N GLU A 61 16.70 -18.12 14.91
CA GLU A 61 15.46 -18.84 15.26
C GLU A 61 14.22 -18.06 14.86
N ARG A 62 14.26 -16.73 15.00
CA ARG A 62 13.16 -15.86 14.56
C ARG A 62 12.92 -15.98 13.06
N LEU A 63 13.99 -15.90 12.25
CA LEU A 63 13.90 -16.05 10.80
C LEU A 63 13.42 -17.45 10.38
N GLU A 64 13.83 -18.51 11.10
CA GLU A 64 13.32 -19.86 10.87
C GLU A 64 11.81 -19.97 11.16
N LEU A 65 11.30 -19.31 12.20
CA LEU A 65 9.87 -19.24 12.49
C LEU A 65 9.09 -18.46 11.42
N LEU A 66 9.65 -17.35 10.93
CA LEU A 66 9.04 -16.57 9.84
C LEU A 66 8.98 -17.38 8.53
N ARG A 67 10.01 -18.17 8.20
CA ARG A 67 9.99 -19.06 7.04
C ARG A 67 8.83 -20.06 7.11
N LYS A 68 8.59 -20.67 8.28
CA LYS A 68 7.47 -21.61 8.46
C LYS A 68 6.09 -20.96 8.26
N GLN A 69 5.98 -19.64 8.37
CA GLN A 69 4.72 -18.93 8.09
C GLN A 69 4.47 -18.79 6.60
N LEU A 70 5.52 -18.72 5.77
CA LEU A 70 5.39 -18.66 4.32
C LEU A 70 4.80 -19.96 3.75
N ASP A 71 5.14 -21.11 4.36
CA ASP A 71 4.58 -22.42 4.00
C ASP A 71 3.17 -22.65 4.57
N GLY A 72 2.71 -21.75 5.45
CA GLY A 72 1.49 -21.89 6.24
C GLY A 72 0.29 -21.15 5.66
N ARG A 73 -0.73 -20.97 6.50
CA ARG A 73 -1.83 -20.04 6.17
C ARG A 73 -1.29 -18.61 6.19
N PRO A 74 -1.74 -17.73 5.27
CA PRO A 74 -1.41 -16.32 5.30
C PRO A 74 -1.66 -15.72 6.69
N SER A 75 -0.79 -14.79 7.10
CA SER A 75 -0.99 -14.07 8.36
C SER A 75 -2.34 -13.36 8.35
N HIS A 76 -2.94 -13.18 9.52
CA HIS A 76 -4.12 -12.31 9.64
C HIS A 76 -3.80 -10.84 9.31
N TYR A 77 -2.51 -10.48 9.25
CA TYR A 77 -2.03 -9.18 8.78
C TYR A 77 -1.75 -9.11 7.27
N ALA A 78 -1.92 -10.20 6.52
CA ALA A 78 -1.79 -10.16 5.07
C ALA A 78 -2.76 -9.12 4.50
N SER A 79 -2.21 -8.08 3.87
CA SER A 79 -2.96 -6.91 3.41
C SER A 79 -3.29 -6.94 1.93
N PHE A 80 -2.89 -7.99 1.22
CA PHE A 80 -3.08 -8.09 -0.23
C PHE A 80 -4.54 -8.35 -0.59
N ASP A 81 -5.19 -9.29 0.11
CA ASP A 81 -6.57 -9.66 -0.18
C ASP A 81 -7.54 -8.65 0.41
N ALA A 82 -8.51 -8.21 -0.39
CA ALA A 82 -9.63 -7.46 0.15
C ALA A 82 -10.37 -8.31 1.19
N PRO A 83 -10.74 -7.73 2.35
CA PRO A 83 -11.78 -8.31 3.18
C PRO A 83 -13.00 -8.61 2.30
N GLU A 84 -13.63 -9.77 2.46
CA GLU A 84 -14.70 -10.26 1.56
C GLU A 84 -15.77 -9.19 1.23
N ARG A 85 -16.19 -8.41 2.24
CA ARG A 85 -17.18 -7.32 2.10
C ARG A 85 -16.69 -6.09 1.31
N LEU A 86 -15.40 -6.03 1.01
CA LEU A 86 -14.71 -4.96 0.28
C LEU A 86 -14.16 -5.44 -1.08
N ALA A 87 -14.41 -6.69 -1.49
CA ALA A 87 -13.95 -7.22 -2.78
C ALA A 87 -14.39 -6.37 -3.99
N HIS A 88 -15.55 -5.71 -3.90
CA HIS A 88 -16.03 -4.76 -4.91
C HIS A 88 -15.11 -3.52 -5.12
N LEU A 89 -14.15 -3.28 -4.23
CA LEU A 89 -13.15 -2.23 -4.32
C LEU A 89 -11.80 -2.73 -4.89
N GLU A 90 -11.70 -4.00 -5.27
CA GLU A 90 -10.57 -4.55 -6.03
C GLU A 90 -10.61 -4.14 -7.51
N LEU A 91 -10.79 -2.84 -7.73
CA LEU A 91 -10.59 -2.22 -9.02
C LEU A 91 -9.09 -2.00 -9.26
N ALA A 92 -8.74 -1.83 -10.53
CA ALA A 92 -7.43 -1.34 -10.93
C ALA A 92 -7.14 0.01 -10.25
N TYR A 93 -5.90 0.22 -9.86
CA TYR A 93 -5.51 1.38 -9.04
C TYR A 93 -5.69 2.72 -9.77
N ASP A 94 -5.67 2.69 -11.10
CA ASP A 94 -5.89 3.80 -12.02
C ASP A 94 -7.37 4.07 -12.31
N ASP A 95 -8.32 3.20 -11.93
CA ASP A 95 -9.76 3.41 -12.16
C ASP A 95 -10.22 4.76 -11.57
N VAL A 96 -10.68 5.65 -12.45
CA VAL A 96 -11.05 7.03 -12.11
C VAL A 96 -12.12 7.13 -11.00
N ARG A 97 -12.95 6.11 -10.81
CA ARG A 97 -14.01 6.05 -9.81
C ARG A 97 -13.50 5.62 -8.43
N LEU A 98 -12.36 4.91 -8.38
CA LEU A 98 -11.84 4.29 -7.17
C LEU A 98 -11.70 5.27 -5.99
N PRO A 99 -11.19 6.51 -6.13
CA PRO A 99 -11.08 7.43 -4.99
C PRO A 99 -12.43 7.77 -4.34
N ILE A 100 -13.49 7.91 -5.13
CA ILE A 100 -14.83 8.24 -4.62
C ILE A 100 -15.40 7.04 -3.86
N LEU A 101 -15.26 5.83 -4.43
CA LEU A 101 -15.70 4.59 -3.80
C LEU A 101 -14.94 4.34 -2.48
N LEU A 102 -13.62 4.58 -2.48
CA LEU A 102 -12.79 4.48 -1.28
C LEU A 102 -13.19 5.48 -0.22
N LEU A 103 -13.48 6.74 -0.58
CA LEU A 103 -13.92 7.75 0.39
C LEU A 103 -15.22 7.31 1.10
N GLU A 104 -16.20 6.83 0.33
CA GLU A 104 -17.46 6.37 0.89
C GLU A 104 -17.29 5.14 1.78
N ALA A 105 -16.55 4.13 1.30
CA ALA A 105 -16.26 2.92 2.04
C ALA A 105 -15.48 3.23 3.34
N PHE A 106 -14.49 4.11 3.26
CA PHE A 106 -13.68 4.53 4.40
C PHE A 106 -14.52 5.22 5.46
N ARG A 107 -15.40 6.16 5.05
CA ARG A 107 -16.37 6.82 5.94
C ARG A 107 -17.21 5.80 6.71
N LYS A 108 -17.75 4.79 6.01
CA LYS A 108 -18.56 3.72 6.62
C LYS A 108 -17.73 2.87 7.57
N ALA A 109 -16.53 2.47 7.16
CA ALA A 109 -15.62 1.64 7.97
C ALA A 109 -15.19 2.35 9.26
N VAL A 110 -14.77 3.62 9.17
CA VAL A 110 -14.40 4.45 10.33
C VAL A 110 -15.58 4.58 11.29
N LYS A 111 -16.78 4.91 10.80
CA LYS A 111 -17.98 5.02 11.64
C LYS A 111 -18.30 3.71 12.37
N ARG A 112 -18.20 2.56 11.70
CA ARG A 112 -18.40 1.23 12.32
C ARG A 112 -17.37 0.97 13.41
N CYS A 113 -16.10 1.26 13.13
CA CYS A 113 -15.00 1.07 14.07
C CYS A 113 -15.13 1.96 15.31
N GLU A 114 -15.53 3.23 15.15
CA GLU A 114 -15.76 4.17 16.26
C GLU A 114 -17.01 3.81 17.09
N SER A 115 -18.03 3.22 16.44
CA SER A 115 -19.28 2.83 17.10
C SER A 115 -19.16 1.52 17.90
N ALA A 116 -18.25 0.63 17.50
CA ALA A 116 -17.92 -0.56 18.27
C ALA A 116 -17.20 -0.12 19.55
N ALA A 117 -17.87 -0.25 20.70
CA ALA A 117 -17.49 0.39 21.97
C ALA A 117 -16.00 0.22 22.36
N GLY A 118 -15.19 1.25 22.13
CA GLY A 118 -13.86 1.38 22.72
C GLY A 118 -12.82 0.38 22.21
N GLU A 119 -12.13 -0.29 23.14
CA GLU A 119 -11.06 -1.27 22.86
C GLU A 119 -11.58 -2.59 22.27
N SER A 120 -12.90 -2.76 22.25
CA SER A 120 -13.57 -3.99 21.82
C SER A 120 -13.94 -4.02 20.34
N ALA A 121 -13.49 -3.04 19.54
CA ALA A 121 -13.67 -3.11 18.09
C ALA A 121 -13.01 -4.38 17.56
N SER A 122 -13.78 -5.23 16.87
CA SER A 122 -13.24 -6.49 16.36
C SER A 122 -12.09 -6.22 15.39
N PHE A 123 -11.14 -7.15 15.37
CA PHE A 123 -10.00 -7.11 14.45
C PHE A 123 -10.45 -6.83 13.00
N ASP A 124 -11.52 -7.47 12.55
CA ASP A 124 -12.06 -7.28 11.21
C ASP A 124 -12.49 -5.85 10.90
N LEU A 125 -13.13 -5.15 11.83
CA LEU A 125 -13.55 -3.76 11.62
C LEU A 125 -12.35 -2.83 11.49
N GLN A 126 -11.30 -3.08 12.28
CA GLN A 126 -10.07 -2.32 12.21
C GLN A 126 -9.30 -2.64 10.92
N ARG A 127 -9.30 -3.91 10.50
CA ARG A 127 -8.70 -4.38 9.25
C ARG A 127 -9.32 -3.71 8.03
N ASP A 128 -10.64 -3.51 7.98
CA ASP A 128 -11.29 -2.74 6.91
C ASP A 128 -10.70 -1.34 6.78
N VAL A 129 -10.59 -0.63 7.90
CA VAL A 129 -10.08 0.76 7.92
C VAL A 129 -8.64 0.77 7.42
N CYS A 130 -7.80 -0.15 7.91
CA CYS A 130 -6.40 -0.27 7.49
C CYS A 130 -6.28 -0.60 5.99
N TRP A 131 -7.04 -1.59 5.51
CA TRP A 131 -7.01 -2.01 4.11
C TRP A 131 -7.45 -0.90 3.16
N ILE A 132 -8.56 -0.20 3.47
CA ILE A 132 -9.05 0.91 2.63
C ILE A 132 -8.03 2.06 2.59
N ALA A 133 -7.37 2.38 3.71
CA ALA A 133 -6.32 3.39 3.75
C ALA A 133 -5.10 2.97 2.90
N GLY A 134 -4.70 1.70 2.95
CA GLY A 134 -3.64 1.15 2.09
C GLY A 134 -4.00 1.18 0.61
N LYS A 135 -5.23 0.77 0.24
CA LYS A 135 -5.74 0.84 -1.14
C LYS A 135 -5.78 2.28 -1.65
N ALA A 136 -6.18 3.24 -0.81
CA ALA A 136 -6.14 4.67 -1.15
C ALA A 136 -4.71 5.16 -1.40
N ARG A 137 -3.74 4.79 -0.55
CA ARG A 137 -2.31 5.08 -0.78
C ARG A 137 -1.86 4.56 -2.14
N ASN A 138 -2.12 3.29 -2.45
CA ASN A 138 -1.69 2.69 -3.70
C ASN A 138 -2.34 3.37 -4.92
N SER A 139 -3.65 3.66 -4.86
CA SER A 139 -4.35 4.38 -5.93
C SER A 139 -3.80 5.79 -6.17
N PHE A 140 -3.49 6.53 -5.11
CA PHE A 140 -2.86 7.86 -5.24
C PHE A 140 -1.39 7.79 -5.67
N SER A 141 -0.67 6.71 -5.31
CA SER A 141 0.71 6.47 -5.75
C SER A 141 0.78 6.27 -7.25
N MET A 142 -0.12 5.45 -7.82
CA MET A 142 -0.21 5.24 -9.28
C MET A 142 -0.55 6.50 -10.08
N ARG A 143 -0.95 7.58 -9.41
CA ARG A 143 -1.28 8.88 -9.99
C ARG A 143 -0.26 9.96 -9.65
N ASN A 144 0.90 9.58 -9.09
CA ASN A 144 1.96 10.49 -8.65
C ASN A 144 1.49 11.58 -7.66
N VAL A 145 0.46 11.29 -6.86
CA VAL A 145 -0.11 12.21 -5.86
C VAL A 145 -0.23 11.54 -4.49
N VAL A 146 0.76 10.72 -4.12
CA VAL A 146 0.76 9.87 -2.91
C VAL A 146 0.40 10.63 -1.63
N LEU A 147 0.78 11.90 -1.51
CA LEU A 147 0.49 12.75 -0.35
C LEU A 147 -1.03 12.97 -0.12
N ARG A 148 -1.88 12.79 -1.15
CA ARG A 148 -3.34 12.81 -1.00
C ARG A 148 -3.88 11.66 -0.14
N ALA A 149 -3.10 10.60 0.08
CA ALA A 149 -3.46 9.51 0.97
C ALA A 149 -3.21 9.81 2.46
N ALA A 150 -2.42 10.84 2.78
CA ALA A 150 -2.04 11.18 4.15
C ALA A 150 -3.24 11.33 5.11
N PRO A 151 -4.34 12.04 4.74
CA PRO A 151 -5.51 12.14 5.60
C PRO A 151 -6.23 10.80 5.85
N TYR A 152 -6.18 9.84 4.92
CA TYR A 152 -6.75 8.50 5.14
C TYR A 152 -5.97 7.78 6.25
N ILE A 153 -4.65 7.70 6.11
CA ILE A 153 -3.78 7.00 7.08
C ILE A 153 -3.82 7.69 8.45
N ALA A 154 -3.78 9.03 8.50
CA ALA A 154 -3.88 9.77 9.75
C ALA A 154 -5.24 9.55 10.45
N THR A 155 -6.33 9.47 9.68
CA THR A 155 -7.66 9.13 10.20
C THR A 155 -7.73 7.69 10.69
N ALA A 156 -7.10 6.76 9.99
CA ALA A 156 -7.02 5.35 10.38
C ALA A 156 -6.26 5.17 11.70
N LEU A 157 -5.12 5.86 11.87
CA LEU A 157 -4.32 5.84 13.11
C LEU A 157 -5.10 6.35 14.33
N ASP A 158 -6.09 7.21 14.14
CA ASP A 158 -6.92 7.69 15.24
C ASP A 158 -7.92 6.63 15.74
N VAL A 159 -8.31 5.66 14.90
CA VAL A 159 -9.40 4.70 15.21
C VAL A 159 -8.92 3.27 15.39
N VAL A 160 -7.88 2.84 14.67
CA VAL A 160 -7.27 1.52 14.81
C VAL A 160 -6.51 1.41 16.13
N ARG A 161 -6.53 0.21 16.73
CA ARG A 161 -5.97 -0.13 18.05
C ARG A 161 -5.10 -1.37 18.03
N ASP A 162 -5.36 -2.31 17.13
CA ASP A 162 -4.55 -3.50 16.97
C ASP A 162 -3.09 -3.11 16.65
N PRO A 163 -2.10 -3.58 17.44
CA PRO A 163 -0.70 -3.18 17.26
C PRO A 163 -0.15 -3.44 15.86
N GLY A 164 -0.51 -4.57 15.23
CA GLY A 164 -0.01 -4.91 13.90
C GLY A 164 -0.62 -4.03 12.80
N LEU A 165 -1.91 -3.74 12.88
CA LEU A 165 -2.54 -2.80 11.95
C LEU A 165 -2.02 -1.37 12.16
N VAL A 166 -1.73 -0.97 13.41
CA VAL A 166 -1.05 0.31 13.69
C VAL A 166 0.35 0.33 13.07
N GLN A 167 1.13 -0.75 13.19
CA GLN A 167 2.44 -0.88 12.54
C GLN A 167 2.34 -0.66 11.03
N GLN A 168 1.39 -1.32 10.35
CA GLN A 168 1.20 -1.14 8.91
C GLN A 168 0.91 0.32 8.55
N LEU A 169 0.03 0.99 9.28
CA LEU A 169 -0.28 2.41 9.06
C LEU A 169 0.91 3.34 9.34
N LEU A 170 1.74 3.02 10.34
CA LEU A 170 2.97 3.77 10.64
C LEU A 170 4.00 3.58 9.53
N LEU A 171 4.17 2.36 8.99
CA LEU A 171 5.09 2.08 7.90
C LEU A 171 4.64 2.76 6.60
N MET A 172 3.33 2.76 6.30
CA MET A 172 2.78 3.56 5.19
C MET A 172 3.05 5.06 5.39
N SER A 173 2.89 5.57 6.61
CA SER A 173 3.20 6.99 6.92
C SER A 173 4.70 7.30 6.78
N CYS A 174 5.56 6.37 7.18
CA CYS A 174 7.01 6.47 7.03
C CYS A 174 7.39 6.55 5.55
N ASP A 175 6.81 5.68 4.73
CA ASP A 175 7.02 5.69 3.29
C ASP A 175 6.58 7.01 2.65
N MET A 176 5.42 7.53 3.03
CA MET A 176 4.95 8.84 2.55
C MET A 176 5.85 10.00 2.98
N ALA A 177 6.36 9.99 4.23
CA ALA A 177 7.30 10.99 4.70
C ALA A 177 8.63 10.91 3.95
N ARG A 178 9.12 9.68 3.69
CA ARG A 178 10.29 9.42 2.85
C ARG A 178 10.09 9.95 1.43
N HIS A 179 8.94 9.70 0.82
CA HIS A 179 8.59 10.29 -0.47
C HIS A 179 8.64 11.82 -0.35
N GLY A 180 7.92 12.45 0.57
CA GLY A 180 7.95 13.91 0.75
C GLY A 180 9.28 14.54 1.22
N GLY A 181 10.40 13.80 1.23
CA GLY A 181 11.73 14.30 1.63
C GLY A 181 11.92 14.50 3.14
N ASP A 182 10.89 14.26 3.96
CA ASP A 182 10.94 14.40 5.42
C ASP A 182 11.51 13.13 6.07
N LEU A 183 12.80 12.90 5.86
CA LEU A 183 13.51 11.73 6.36
C LEU A 183 13.59 11.70 7.89
N ALA A 184 13.49 12.86 8.57
CA ALA A 184 13.49 12.94 10.02
C ALA A 184 12.18 12.42 10.61
N ARG A 185 11.04 12.78 10.00
CA ARG A 185 9.74 12.24 10.36
C ARG A 185 9.61 10.76 10.00
N ALA A 186 10.14 10.34 8.86
CA ALA A 186 10.18 8.92 8.48
C ALA A 186 10.86 8.08 9.57
N ASP A 187 12.04 8.50 10.04
CA ASP A 187 12.74 7.88 11.17
C ASP A 187 11.90 7.83 12.45
N ALA A 188 11.27 8.96 12.80
CA ALA A 188 10.49 9.07 14.02
C ALA A 188 9.29 8.12 14.01
N LEU A 189 8.66 7.92 12.84
CA LEU A 189 7.58 6.96 12.65
C LEU A 189 8.09 5.53 12.70
N LEU A 190 9.19 5.23 12.00
CA LEU A 190 9.80 3.90 11.98
C LEU A 190 10.24 3.44 13.39
N ALA A 191 10.71 4.37 14.23
CA ALA A 191 11.12 4.11 15.61
C ALA A 191 9.96 3.64 16.52
N LEU A 192 8.71 3.91 16.14
CA LEU A 192 7.52 3.45 16.87
C LEU A 192 7.13 2.00 16.53
N CYS A 193 7.65 1.47 15.41
CA CYS A 193 7.35 0.12 14.93
C CYS A 193 8.16 -0.97 15.69
N ASP A 194 7.69 -2.21 15.58
CA ASP A 194 8.43 -3.39 16.01
C ASP A 194 9.42 -3.84 14.92
N ALA A 195 10.71 -3.63 15.18
CA ALA A 195 11.79 -4.05 14.29
C ALA A 195 12.02 -5.56 14.26
N ARG A 196 11.38 -6.32 15.16
CA ARG A 196 11.58 -7.77 15.32
C ARG A 196 10.24 -8.50 15.41
N SER A 197 9.27 -8.08 14.61
CA SER A 197 7.96 -8.73 14.53
C SER A 197 8.07 -10.23 14.34
N MET A 198 7.17 -10.96 15.00
CA MET A 198 7.01 -12.41 14.84
C MET A 198 6.05 -12.79 13.71
N PHE A 199 5.45 -11.80 13.03
CA PHE A 199 4.56 -12.00 11.89
C PHE A 199 5.29 -11.62 10.60
N VAL A 200 5.33 -12.53 9.63
CA VAL A 200 6.13 -12.37 8.40
C VAL A 200 5.74 -11.13 7.62
N ASP A 201 4.45 -10.81 7.48
CA ASP A 201 3.99 -9.60 6.78
C ASP A 201 4.52 -8.32 7.44
N LEU A 202 4.41 -8.22 8.77
CA LEU A 202 4.86 -7.04 9.51
C LEU A 202 6.39 -6.91 9.57
N ASP A 203 7.13 -8.02 9.64
CA ASP A 203 8.60 -8.00 9.56
C ASP A 203 9.06 -7.60 8.16
N SER A 204 8.39 -8.13 7.13
CA SER A 204 8.67 -7.82 5.73
C SER A 204 8.44 -6.34 5.43
N ASP A 205 7.27 -5.81 5.80
CA ASP A 205 6.93 -4.39 5.66
C ASP A 205 7.93 -3.49 6.40
N TYR A 206 8.34 -3.87 7.62
CA TYR A 206 9.32 -3.12 8.38
C TYR A 206 10.68 -3.09 7.67
N ARG A 207 11.18 -4.26 7.25
CA ARG A 207 12.49 -4.39 6.62
C ARG A 207 12.57 -3.66 5.30
N THR A 208 11.56 -3.77 4.43
CA THR A 208 11.53 -3.06 3.15
C THR A 208 11.46 -1.55 3.37
N THR A 209 10.59 -1.07 4.26
CA THR A 209 10.48 0.36 4.58
C THR A 209 11.78 0.90 5.16
N ALA A 210 12.38 0.19 6.12
CA ALA A 210 13.65 0.57 6.74
C ALA A 210 14.83 0.54 5.75
N ALA A 211 14.84 -0.41 4.80
CA ALA A 211 15.88 -0.51 3.80
C ALA A 211 15.77 0.61 2.76
N MET A 212 14.56 0.94 2.31
CA MET A 212 14.31 2.08 1.43
C MET A 212 14.68 3.42 2.10
N LEU A 213 14.38 3.56 3.40
CA LEU A 213 14.81 4.74 4.17
C LEU A 213 16.34 4.79 4.32
N ALA A 214 17.00 3.64 4.47
CA ALA A 214 18.46 3.58 4.50
C ALA A 214 19.09 3.98 3.15
N LEU A 215 18.51 3.56 2.01
CA LEU A 215 18.92 4.03 0.68
C LEU A 215 18.73 5.54 0.53
N ALA A 216 17.59 6.07 0.97
CA ALA A 216 17.32 7.51 0.94
C ALA A 216 18.30 8.34 1.79
N ARG A 217 19.04 7.69 2.70
CA ARG A 217 20.09 8.30 3.53
C ARG A 217 21.51 7.93 3.10
N ASP A 218 21.67 7.44 1.88
CA ASP A 218 22.97 7.02 1.34
C ASP A 218 23.67 5.99 2.24
N ASN A 219 22.90 5.04 2.79
CA ASN A 219 23.41 3.94 3.61
C ASN A 219 23.07 2.57 2.98
N PRO A 220 23.66 2.25 1.82
CA PRO A 220 23.39 1.01 1.10
C PRO A 220 23.82 -0.24 1.88
N ARG A 221 24.84 -0.13 2.74
CA ARG A 221 25.25 -1.23 3.62
C ARG A 221 24.13 -1.62 4.58
N ARG A 222 23.45 -0.63 5.20
CA ARG A 222 22.33 -0.89 6.09
C ARG A 222 21.12 -1.44 5.34
N ALA A 223 20.83 -0.92 4.15
CA ALA A 223 19.77 -1.47 3.29
C ALA A 223 20.01 -2.96 3.00
N LEU A 224 21.23 -3.33 2.56
CA LEU A 224 21.59 -4.71 2.27
C LEU A 224 21.52 -5.62 3.51
N GLN A 225 21.91 -5.13 4.70
CA GLN A 225 21.76 -5.90 5.95
C GLN A 225 20.30 -6.19 6.29
N LEU A 226 19.37 -5.32 5.91
CA LEU A 226 17.94 -5.47 6.20
C LEU A 226 17.26 -6.45 5.24
N VAL A 227 17.59 -6.39 3.95
CA VAL A 227 16.99 -7.25 2.91
C VAL A 227 17.79 -8.52 2.60
N GLY A 228 18.98 -8.67 3.17
CA GLY A 228 19.88 -9.79 2.90
C GLY A 228 20.64 -9.63 1.58
N ALA A 229 21.78 -10.32 1.46
CA ALA A 229 22.57 -10.34 0.22
C ALA A 229 21.99 -11.31 -0.81
N ARG A 230 21.15 -12.24 -0.37
CA ARG A 230 20.45 -13.25 -1.19
C ARG A 230 18.98 -13.32 -0.80
N ASP A 231 18.15 -13.83 -1.71
CA ASP A 231 16.71 -14.04 -1.47
C ASP A 231 16.41 -14.93 -0.25
N SER A 232 17.26 -15.93 0.02
CA SER A 232 17.05 -16.88 1.12
C SER A 232 17.49 -16.39 2.51
N ASP A 233 18.22 -15.26 2.57
CA ASP A 233 18.77 -14.73 3.82
C ASP A 233 17.65 -14.25 4.76
N VAL A 234 16.60 -13.65 4.18
CA VAL A 234 15.46 -13.07 4.90
C VAL A 234 14.15 -13.54 4.27
N PRO A 235 13.22 -14.14 5.03
CA PRO A 235 11.90 -14.49 4.52
C PRO A 235 11.07 -13.22 4.33
N PHE A 236 10.61 -12.98 3.09
CA PHE A 236 9.68 -11.90 2.76
C PHE A 236 8.32 -12.47 2.39
N CYS A 237 7.24 -11.80 2.81
CA CYS A 237 5.91 -12.10 2.29
C CYS A 237 5.80 -11.69 0.81
N ALA A 238 4.87 -12.33 0.08
CA ALA A 238 4.70 -12.11 -1.34
C ALA A 238 4.43 -10.64 -1.71
N ALA A 239 3.73 -9.89 -0.85
CA ALA A 239 3.37 -8.50 -1.10
C ALA A 239 4.59 -7.55 -1.19
N THR A 240 5.73 -7.91 -0.58
CA THR A 240 6.90 -7.02 -0.46
C THR A 240 8.19 -7.61 -1.04
N ILE A 241 8.19 -8.89 -1.44
CA ILE A 241 9.39 -9.58 -1.92
C ILE A 241 10.04 -8.88 -3.11
N TYR A 242 9.24 -8.32 -4.04
CA TYR A 242 9.77 -7.61 -5.20
C TYR A 242 10.40 -6.27 -4.83
N GLN A 243 9.80 -5.54 -3.91
CA GLN A 243 10.41 -4.32 -3.37
C GLN A 243 11.72 -4.63 -2.66
N ALA A 244 11.79 -5.70 -1.85
CA ALA A 244 13.01 -6.14 -1.20
C ALA A 244 14.11 -6.51 -2.21
N ARG A 245 13.73 -7.22 -3.28
CA ARG A 245 14.60 -7.61 -4.39
C ARG A 245 15.19 -6.40 -5.13
N MET A 246 14.37 -5.43 -5.51
CA MET A 246 14.87 -4.21 -6.18
C MET A 246 15.75 -3.36 -5.25
N THR A 247 15.36 -3.25 -3.98
CA THR A 247 16.17 -2.59 -2.94
C THR A 247 17.53 -3.27 -2.77
N ARG A 248 17.57 -4.61 -2.82
CA ARG A 248 18.81 -5.39 -2.78
C ARG A 248 19.70 -5.09 -3.96
N THR A 249 19.18 -5.13 -5.18
CA THR A 249 19.93 -4.81 -6.40
C THR A 249 20.52 -3.40 -6.32
N ALA A 250 19.71 -2.40 -5.92
CA ALA A 250 20.18 -1.03 -5.78
C ALA A 250 21.30 -0.91 -4.72
N ALA A 251 21.14 -1.57 -3.58
CA ALA A 251 22.15 -1.58 -2.53
C ALA A 251 23.47 -2.25 -2.96
N LEU A 252 23.40 -3.37 -3.69
CA LEU A 252 24.59 -4.05 -4.25
C LEU A 252 25.32 -3.17 -5.25
N GLU A 253 24.59 -2.50 -6.15
CA GLU A 253 25.18 -1.58 -7.13
C GLU A 253 25.89 -0.41 -6.43
N LEU A 254 25.23 0.24 -5.47
CA LEU A 254 25.81 1.35 -4.71
C LEU A 254 27.05 0.96 -3.89
N LEU A 255 27.19 -0.32 -3.54
CA LEU A 255 28.38 -0.85 -2.86
C LEU A 255 29.51 -1.26 -3.82
N GLY A 256 29.32 -1.11 -5.14
CA GLY A 256 30.28 -1.53 -6.16
C GLY A 256 30.32 -3.04 -6.41
N LEU A 257 29.35 -3.79 -5.89
CA LEU A 257 29.22 -5.24 -6.06
C LEU A 257 28.43 -5.55 -7.35
N ARG A 258 28.99 -5.13 -8.49
CA ARG A 258 28.30 -5.10 -9.79
C ARG A 258 27.84 -6.47 -10.26
N ASP A 259 28.70 -7.47 -10.16
CA ASP A 259 28.36 -8.83 -10.61
C ASP A 259 27.26 -9.44 -9.74
N GLU A 260 27.26 -9.16 -8.44
CA GLU A 260 26.17 -9.57 -7.54
C GLU A 260 24.86 -8.86 -7.88
N ALA A 261 24.90 -7.56 -8.19
CA ALA A 261 23.73 -6.78 -8.56
C ALA A 261 23.09 -7.30 -9.86
N GLU A 262 23.91 -7.56 -10.89
CA GLU A 262 23.43 -8.13 -12.15
C GLU A 262 22.83 -9.52 -11.97
N ARG A 263 23.48 -10.40 -11.21
CA ARG A 263 22.92 -11.73 -10.90
C ARG A 263 21.58 -11.63 -10.18
N ALA A 264 21.48 -10.75 -9.18
CA ALA A 264 20.24 -10.54 -8.44
C ALA A 264 19.13 -10.01 -9.36
N LEU A 265 19.43 -9.10 -10.28
CA LEU A 265 18.42 -8.56 -11.20
C LEU A 265 18.01 -9.56 -12.28
N CYS A 266 18.93 -10.37 -12.81
CA CYS A 266 18.57 -11.48 -13.71
C CYS A 266 17.63 -12.48 -13.02
N GLN A 267 17.87 -12.83 -11.76
CA GLN A 267 16.96 -13.69 -10.99
C GLN A 267 15.57 -13.06 -10.83
N ASN A 268 15.51 -11.74 -10.63
CA ASN A 268 14.22 -11.03 -10.56
C ASN A 268 13.51 -11.08 -11.92
N ARG A 269 14.23 -10.83 -13.01
CA ARG A 269 13.72 -10.93 -14.38
C ARG A 269 13.16 -12.32 -14.67
N ASP A 270 13.88 -13.39 -14.32
CA ASP A 270 13.45 -14.76 -14.58
C ASP A 270 12.12 -15.10 -13.88
N VAL A 271 11.82 -14.44 -12.76
CA VAL A 271 10.57 -14.63 -12.00
C VAL A 271 9.45 -13.69 -12.46
N LEU A 272 9.77 -12.45 -12.81
CA LEU A 272 8.81 -11.37 -13.06
C LEU A 272 8.53 -11.10 -14.54
N GLY A 273 9.49 -11.38 -15.42
CA GLY A 273 9.51 -10.89 -16.80
C GLY A 273 10.00 -9.44 -16.93
N ASP A 274 10.34 -9.07 -18.16
CA ASP A 274 10.99 -7.78 -18.49
C ASP A 274 10.09 -6.57 -18.25
N GLU A 275 8.80 -6.69 -18.58
CA GLU A 275 7.79 -5.63 -18.45
C GLU A 275 7.65 -5.22 -16.97
N ILE A 276 7.41 -6.20 -16.09
CA ILE A 276 7.23 -5.94 -14.65
C ILE A 276 8.52 -5.38 -14.03
N VAL A 277 9.70 -5.86 -14.42
CA VAL A 277 10.97 -5.28 -13.92
C VAL A 277 11.12 -3.83 -14.36
N SER A 278 10.77 -3.51 -15.60
CA SER A 278 10.88 -2.15 -16.13
C SER A 278 9.93 -1.20 -15.39
N ASP A 279 8.65 -1.57 -15.26
CA ASP A 279 7.64 -0.78 -14.54
C ASP A 279 8.04 -0.48 -13.08
N TRP A 280 8.68 -1.44 -12.40
CA TRP A 280 9.13 -1.27 -11.01
C TRP A 280 10.30 -0.32 -10.86
N LEU A 281 11.17 -0.25 -11.86
CA LEU A 281 12.38 0.59 -11.85
C LEU A 281 12.07 2.01 -12.36
N GLU A 282 11.03 2.15 -13.18
CA GLU A 282 10.53 3.42 -13.69
C GLU A 282 10.02 4.33 -12.56
N GLY A 283 10.37 5.62 -12.62
CA GLY A 283 9.88 6.66 -11.70
C GLY A 283 10.46 6.64 -10.27
N SER A 284 11.26 5.64 -9.89
CA SER A 284 11.85 5.58 -8.55
C SER A 284 13.30 6.02 -8.51
N ARG A 285 13.55 7.29 -8.14
CA ARG A 285 14.92 7.82 -7.95
C ARG A 285 15.77 6.98 -6.98
N LEU A 286 15.15 6.38 -5.96
CA LEU A 286 15.86 5.52 -5.01
C LEU A 286 16.31 4.19 -5.61
N LEU A 287 15.65 3.73 -6.67
CA LEU A 287 15.98 2.51 -7.38
C LEU A 287 16.74 2.78 -8.68
N ALA A 288 17.14 4.03 -8.95
CA ALA A 288 17.95 4.38 -10.11
C ALA A 288 19.22 3.51 -10.24
N PRO A 289 19.96 3.14 -9.17
CA PRO A 289 21.08 2.21 -9.29
C PRO A 289 20.66 0.82 -9.81
N ALA A 290 19.47 0.32 -9.46
CA ALA A 290 18.96 -0.93 -10.02
C ALA A 290 18.51 -0.76 -11.49
N ALA A 291 17.99 0.41 -11.87
CA ALA A 291 17.71 0.76 -13.27
C ALA A 291 19.00 0.79 -14.12
N ASP A 292 20.11 1.26 -13.57
CA ASP A 292 21.42 1.23 -14.25
C ASP A 292 21.86 -0.21 -14.53
N VAL A 293 21.67 -1.11 -13.56
CA VAL A 293 21.94 -2.54 -13.73
C VAL A 293 21.05 -3.12 -14.84
N TRP A 294 19.77 -2.72 -14.87
CA TRP A 294 18.82 -3.18 -15.88
C TRP A 294 19.24 -2.79 -17.29
N ARG A 295 19.63 -1.53 -17.50
CA ARG A 295 20.12 -1.03 -18.78
C ARG A 295 21.34 -1.80 -19.26
N ARG A 296 22.29 -2.12 -18.38
CA ARG A 296 23.46 -2.94 -18.74
C ARG A 296 23.07 -4.35 -19.20
N ILE A 297 22.10 -4.98 -18.52
CA ILE A 297 21.60 -6.30 -18.90
C ILE A 297 20.95 -6.25 -20.29
N ARG A 298 20.06 -5.29 -20.56
CA ARG A 298 19.38 -5.15 -21.86
C ARG A 298 20.37 -4.87 -23.00
N ALA A 299 21.33 -3.96 -22.77
CA ALA A 299 22.38 -3.66 -23.74
C ALA A 299 23.23 -4.89 -24.08
N ARG A 300 23.57 -5.73 -23.10
CA ARG A 300 24.29 -6.99 -23.32
C ARG A 300 23.47 -8.00 -24.12
N ASP A 301 22.18 -8.08 -23.86
CA ASP A 301 21.28 -9.02 -24.52
C ASP A 301 20.92 -8.59 -25.95
N GLY A 302 21.38 -7.41 -26.39
CA GLY A 302 21.15 -6.88 -27.73
C GLY A 302 19.75 -6.31 -27.92
N ASP A 303 19.02 -6.09 -26.83
CA ASP A 303 17.69 -5.44 -26.80
C ASP A 303 17.84 -3.91 -26.76
N ASP A 304 18.74 -3.41 -27.61
CA ASP A 304 18.99 -1.99 -27.81
C ASP A 304 17.89 -1.45 -28.72
N ASN A 305 16.67 -1.32 -28.18
CA ASN A 305 15.61 -0.53 -28.81
C ASN A 305 16.03 0.95 -28.72
N GLY A 306 17.04 1.33 -29.51
CA GLY A 306 17.67 2.65 -29.56
C GLY A 306 16.79 3.80 -30.03
N ASP A 307 15.46 3.66 -29.96
CA ASP A 307 14.48 4.68 -30.33
C ASP A 307 13.71 5.26 -29.13
N GLY A 308 14.01 4.85 -27.87
CA GLY A 308 13.23 5.27 -26.69
C GLY A 308 14.02 5.86 -25.50
N ASP A 309 15.35 5.97 -25.57
CA ASP A 309 16.20 6.27 -24.40
C ASP A 309 16.24 7.76 -24.01
N ASP A 310 15.85 8.68 -24.90
CA ASP A 310 15.93 10.13 -24.63
C ASP A 310 14.81 10.66 -23.72
N ASP A 311 13.72 9.91 -23.49
CA ASP A 311 12.56 10.39 -22.69
C ASP A 311 12.65 10.04 -21.19
N TRP A 312 13.49 9.07 -20.78
CA TRP A 312 13.53 8.58 -19.39
C TRP A 312 14.16 9.57 -18.41
N HIS A 313 15.12 10.36 -18.89
CA HIS A 313 15.75 11.39 -18.07
C HIS A 313 14.82 12.60 -17.85
N GLU A 314 13.90 12.88 -18.78
CA GLU A 314 12.93 13.98 -18.64
C GLU A 314 11.84 13.64 -17.60
N LEU A 315 11.44 12.36 -17.46
CA LEU A 315 10.52 11.91 -16.40
C LEU A 315 11.19 11.82 -15.02
N ALA A 316 12.49 11.55 -14.94
CA ALA A 316 13.23 11.61 -13.69
C ALA A 316 13.32 13.04 -13.13
N GLU A 317 13.23 14.05 -14.01
CA GLU A 317 13.14 15.48 -13.71
C GLU A 317 11.71 15.99 -13.51
N CYS A 318 10.68 15.13 -13.44
CA CYS A 318 9.43 15.54 -12.82
C CYS A 318 9.75 16.07 -11.42
N GLU A 319 9.77 17.40 -11.34
CA GLU A 319 10.08 18.17 -10.16
C GLU A 319 9.23 17.55 -9.05
N TRP A 320 9.91 17.12 -8.00
CA TRP A 320 9.27 17.17 -6.71
C TRP A 320 8.76 18.59 -6.62
N PHE A 321 7.45 18.78 -6.83
CA PHE A 321 6.82 20.05 -6.59
C PHE A 321 7.42 20.55 -5.29
N ASP A 322 8.12 21.69 -5.35
CA ASP A 322 8.43 22.43 -4.15
C ASP A 322 7.10 22.50 -3.40
N VAL A 323 7.02 21.77 -2.27
CA VAL A 323 5.82 21.69 -1.44
C VAL A 323 5.67 23.01 -0.67
N GLU A 324 6.07 24.13 -1.29
CA GLU A 324 5.86 25.48 -0.80
C GLU A 324 4.41 25.92 -1.02
N ASP A 325 3.59 25.18 -1.80
CA ASP A 325 2.16 25.47 -1.93
C ASP A 325 1.23 24.27 -1.68
N ALA A 326 1.46 23.52 -0.59
CA ALA A 326 0.41 22.69 0.02
C ALA A 326 -0.74 23.52 0.64
N SER A 327 -0.67 24.85 0.56
CA SER A 327 -1.73 25.80 0.92
C SER A 327 -2.72 26.08 -0.21
N ALA A 328 -2.39 25.77 -1.47
CA ALA A 328 -3.34 25.89 -2.57
C ALA A 328 -4.53 24.95 -2.29
N PRO A 329 -5.77 25.46 -2.29
CA PRO A 329 -6.93 24.62 -2.04
C PRO A 329 -6.95 23.51 -3.09
N PRO A 330 -7.12 22.24 -2.70
CA PRO A 330 -7.19 21.16 -3.66
C PRO A 330 -8.31 21.48 -4.65
N THR A 331 -8.06 21.29 -5.94
CA THR A 331 -9.15 21.15 -6.92
C THR A 331 -10.10 20.11 -6.36
N SER A 332 -11.29 20.55 -5.99
CA SER A 332 -12.29 19.70 -5.35
C SER A 332 -12.53 18.50 -6.25
N LEU A 333 -12.56 17.29 -5.68
CA LEU A 333 -13.20 16.18 -6.36
C LEU A 333 -14.61 16.64 -6.76
N PRO A 334 -15.10 16.25 -7.95
CA PRO A 334 -16.46 16.60 -8.35
C PRO A 334 -17.43 16.18 -7.22
N PRO A 335 -18.42 17.02 -6.90
CA PRO A 335 -19.36 16.72 -5.82
C PRO A 335 -20.01 15.36 -6.06
N VAL A 336 -20.06 14.53 -5.01
CA VAL A 336 -20.66 13.18 -5.03
C VAL A 336 -22.12 13.20 -5.52
N ALA A 337 -22.77 14.36 -5.50
CA ALA A 337 -24.15 14.57 -5.94
C ALA A 337 -24.37 14.47 -7.47
N GLU A 338 -23.30 14.39 -8.30
CA GLU A 338 -23.42 14.35 -9.77
C GLU A 338 -23.15 12.97 -10.40
N LEU A 339 -23.13 11.90 -9.61
CA LEU A 339 -23.06 10.54 -10.15
C LEU A 339 -24.47 10.06 -10.55
N PRO A 340 -24.69 9.63 -11.81
CA PRO A 340 -25.96 9.01 -12.21
C PRO A 340 -26.22 7.75 -11.38
N ASP A 341 -27.51 7.48 -11.19
CA ASP A 341 -28.18 6.50 -10.33
C ASP A 341 -27.72 5.03 -10.50
N LEU A 342 -26.44 4.75 -10.31
CA LEU A 342 -25.82 3.42 -10.48
C LEU A 342 -25.89 2.54 -9.22
N LEU A 343 -26.56 3.00 -8.16
CA LEU A 343 -26.68 2.31 -6.88
C LEU A 343 -28.11 2.28 -6.32
N ALA A 344 -29.14 2.31 -7.17
CA ALA A 344 -30.49 2.04 -6.71
C ALA A 344 -30.58 0.58 -6.17
N PRO A 345 -30.99 0.36 -4.92
CA PRO A 345 -31.24 -0.99 -4.42
C PRO A 345 -32.44 -1.57 -5.16
N ALA A 346 -32.32 -2.80 -5.65
CA ALA A 346 -33.46 -3.58 -6.12
C ALA A 346 -34.53 -3.59 -5.01
N SER A 347 -35.68 -3.01 -5.29
CA SER A 347 -36.79 -2.93 -4.36
C SER A 347 -37.27 -4.33 -3.99
N ASN A 348 -37.20 -4.66 -2.71
CA ASN A 348 -37.83 -5.83 -2.12
C ASN A 348 -39.34 -5.81 -2.36
N SER A 349 -39.86 -6.82 -3.06
CA SER A 349 -41.24 -7.25 -2.91
C SER A 349 -41.32 -8.78 -3.02
N ALA A 350 -42.12 -9.34 -2.11
CA ALA A 350 -42.64 -10.70 -2.06
C ALA A 350 -41.69 -11.86 -1.66
N GLY A 351 -41.85 -12.27 -0.39
CA GLY A 351 -42.16 -13.66 0.00
C GLY A 351 -41.23 -14.77 -0.49
N SER A 352 -40.46 -15.34 0.43
CA SER A 352 -39.78 -16.63 0.25
C SER A 352 -40.75 -17.79 0.55
N PRO A 353 -41.10 -18.60 -0.46
CA PRO A 353 -41.33 -20.03 -0.29
C PRO A 353 -40.24 -20.82 -1.04
N TYR A 354 -40.13 -22.12 -0.75
CA TYR A 354 -39.16 -23.09 -1.30
C TYR A 354 -37.92 -23.38 -0.45
N ARG A 355 -38.24 -24.04 0.67
CA ARG A 355 -37.65 -25.33 1.06
C ARG A 355 -37.87 -26.40 -0.03
N ASP A 356 -36.85 -27.23 -0.19
CA ASP A 356 -36.86 -28.63 -0.67
C ASP A 356 -37.27 -28.97 -2.12
N ALA A 357 -36.37 -29.76 -2.73
CA ALA A 357 -36.54 -30.73 -3.82
C ALA A 357 -36.25 -30.33 -5.30
N PRO A 358 -35.83 -31.31 -6.15
CA PRO A 358 -34.86 -31.15 -7.23
C PRO A 358 -35.41 -31.48 -8.65
N PHE A 359 -34.51 -31.44 -9.65
CA PHE A 359 -34.54 -31.96 -11.04
C PHE A 359 -34.42 -30.95 -12.19
N ASP A 360 -33.37 -31.18 -12.99
CA ASP A 360 -33.23 -31.09 -14.45
C ASP A 360 -34.33 -30.39 -15.27
N THR A 361 -33.95 -29.33 -15.99
CA THR A 361 -34.09 -29.23 -17.47
C THR A 361 -33.37 -27.97 -18.01
N PRO A 362 -32.94 -27.98 -19.30
CA PRO A 362 -32.01 -27.00 -19.87
C PRO A 362 -32.74 -25.80 -20.49
N VAL A 363 -32.09 -24.64 -20.51
CA VAL A 363 -32.56 -23.48 -21.30
C VAL A 363 -31.46 -23.02 -22.23
N GLU A 364 -31.71 -23.23 -23.51
CA GLU A 364 -31.00 -22.67 -24.65
C GLU A 364 -31.18 -21.15 -24.75
N ALA A 365 -30.12 -20.51 -25.25
CA ALA A 365 -30.13 -19.35 -26.14
C ALA A 365 -30.78 -18.03 -25.67
N LEU A 366 -29.95 -17.17 -25.06
CA LEU A 366 -30.01 -15.72 -25.28
C LEU A 366 -28.70 -15.27 -25.96
N ALA A 367 -28.84 -14.62 -27.11
CA ALA A 367 -27.74 -14.08 -27.90
C ALA A 367 -27.01 -12.93 -27.16
N PRO A 368 -25.68 -12.78 -27.32
CA PRO A 368 -24.91 -11.80 -26.57
C PRO A 368 -25.05 -10.39 -27.17
N MET A 369 -25.42 -9.42 -26.34
CA MET A 369 -25.13 -8.01 -26.60
C MET A 369 -23.62 -7.82 -26.54
N ARG A 370 -23.02 -7.49 -27.69
CA ARG A 370 -21.62 -7.08 -27.80
C ARG A 370 -21.42 -5.74 -27.10
N MET A 371 -20.72 -5.76 -25.98
CA MET A 371 -19.99 -4.59 -25.49
C MET A 371 -18.54 -4.67 -25.98
N PRO A 372 -17.89 -3.53 -26.29
CA PRO A 372 -16.48 -3.52 -26.68
C PRO A 372 -15.62 -4.07 -25.54
N ALA A 373 -14.72 -5.00 -25.88
CA ALA A 373 -13.75 -5.55 -24.93
C ALA A 373 -12.82 -4.43 -24.43
N PRO A 374 -12.56 -4.30 -23.13
CA PRO A 374 -11.47 -3.47 -22.63
C PRO A 374 -10.12 -4.08 -23.06
N PRO A 375 -9.04 -3.27 -23.16
CA PRO A 375 -7.72 -3.77 -23.53
C PRO A 375 -7.26 -4.86 -22.55
N MET A 376 -6.92 -6.03 -23.09
CA MET A 376 -6.62 -7.25 -22.34
C MET A 376 -5.24 -7.27 -21.65
N SER A 377 -4.43 -6.22 -21.73
CA SER A 377 -3.05 -6.26 -21.22
C SER A 377 -2.95 -6.30 -19.69
N VAL A 378 -3.82 -5.60 -18.96
CA VAL A 378 -3.70 -5.48 -17.49
C VAL A 378 -4.31 -6.67 -16.74
N LEU A 379 -5.32 -7.33 -17.32
CA LEU A 379 -5.98 -8.47 -16.68
C LEU A 379 -5.10 -9.73 -16.67
N PHE A 380 -4.21 -9.88 -17.66
CA PHE A 380 -3.31 -11.03 -17.74
C PHE A 380 -2.18 -10.97 -16.70
N SER A 381 -1.65 -9.80 -16.36
CA SER A 381 -0.55 -9.69 -15.38
C SER A 381 -0.99 -10.00 -13.95
N VAL A 382 -2.21 -9.58 -13.56
CA VAL A 382 -2.78 -9.89 -12.23
C VAL A 382 -3.21 -11.36 -12.13
N LEU A 383 -3.79 -11.93 -13.19
CA LEU A 383 -4.16 -13.35 -13.22
C LEU A 383 -2.95 -14.27 -13.34
N ALA A 384 -1.87 -13.86 -14.02
CA ALA A 384 -0.62 -14.61 -14.08
C ALA A 384 0.08 -14.64 -12.71
N LEU A 385 0.09 -13.53 -11.97
CA LEU A 385 0.58 -13.48 -10.59
C LEU A 385 -0.24 -14.39 -9.66
N LEU A 386 -1.57 -14.38 -9.76
CA LEU A 386 -2.43 -15.29 -8.97
C LEU A 386 -2.31 -16.77 -9.37
N ALA A 387 -2.12 -17.08 -10.66
CA ALA A 387 -1.94 -18.45 -11.14
C ALA A 387 -0.56 -19.04 -10.76
N LEU A 388 0.49 -18.22 -10.73
CA LEU A 388 1.83 -18.62 -10.28
C LEU A 388 1.87 -18.88 -8.76
N MET A 389 1.08 -18.12 -7.98
CA MET A 389 0.95 -18.32 -6.53
C MET A 389 0.17 -19.58 -6.13
N ILE A 390 -0.59 -20.19 -7.05
CA ILE A 390 -1.31 -21.45 -6.81
C ILE A 390 -0.44 -22.68 -7.16
N THR A 391 0.66 -22.48 -7.90
CA THR A 391 1.51 -23.57 -8.43
C THR A 391 2.91 -23.67 -7.82
N LEU A 392 3.28 -22.74 -6.93
CA LEU A 392 4.49 -22.78 -6.09
C LEU A 392 4.09 -22.98 -4.62
#